data_AF-A0A0T8RDU5-F1
#
_entry.id   AF-A0A0T8RDU5-F1
#
_cell.length_a   1.000
_cell.length_b   1.000
_cell.length_c   1.000
_cell.angle_alpha   90.00
_cell.angle_beta   90.00
_cell.angle_gamma   90.00
#
_symmetry.space_group_name_H-M   'P 1'
#
loop_
_entity.id
_entity.type
_entity.pdbx_description
1 polymer ?
#
loop_
_entity_poly.entity_id
_entity_poly.type
_entity_poly.pdbx_seq_one_letter_code
_entity_poly.pdbx_strand_id
1 'polypeptide(L)'
;MAVGLSYEDPAVKLLNDGANIKVVYPKEGTVFLPASAAIVKKSKNMENDKKFIDFIISQEVQDTLGTTTTNRPVRKNAKTSENMKPIDKIKTLTEDYDYVIKNKSDIVKKYNEVFTDIQSKQ
;
A
#
# COMPACT_ATOMS: atom_id res chain seq x y z
N MET A 1 -4.92 -25.06 -7.02
CA MET A 1 -4.86 -23.86 -6.16
C MET A 1 -3.76 -22.97 -6.70
N ALA A 2 -4.06 -21.71 -7.02
CA ALA A 2 -3.06 -20.73 -7.45
C ALA A 2 -2.82 -19.73 -6.31
N VAL A 3 -1.61 -19.19 -6.23
CA VAL A 3 -1.23 -18.15 -5.26
C VAL A 3 -0.67 -16.97 -6.05
N GLY A 4 -1.22 -15.79 -5.82
CA GLY A 4 -0.74 -14.54 -6.40
C GLY A 4 -0.20 -13.62 -5.32
N LEU A 5 0.89 -12.91 -5.64
CA LEU A 5 1.40 -11.81 -4.82
C LEU A 5 0.83 -10.50 -5.38
N SER A 6 0.17 -9.72 -4.53
CA SER A 6 -0.45 -8.45 -4.92
C SER A 6 -0.46 -7.48 -3.74
N TYR A 7 -0.86 -6.24 -4.01
CA TYR A 7 -1.29 -5.32 -2.96
C TYR A 7 -2.63 -5.74 -2.37
N GLU A 8 -2.89 -5.29 -1.15
CA GLU A 8 -4.13 -5.59 -0.44
C GLU A 8 -5.35 -4.96 -1.11
N ASP A 9 -5.28 -3.68 -1.49
CA ASP A 9 -6.39 -2.91 -2.08
C ASP A 9 -7.10 -3.67 -3.23
N PRO A 10 -6.42 -4.08 -4.32
CA PRO A 10 -7.08 -4.83 -5.40
C PRO A 10 -7.55 -6.22 -4.97
N ALA A 11 -6.87 -6.86 -4.00
CA ALA A 11 -7.26 -8.18 -3.52
C ALA A 11 -8.52 -8.15 -2.65
N VAL A 12 -8.64 -7.16 -1.75
CA VAL A 12 -9.86 -6.94 -0.95
C VAL A 12 -11.00 -6.49 -1.86
N LYS A 13 -10.73 -5.64 -2.86
CA LYS A 13 -11.75 -5.26 -3.84
C LYS A 13 -12.35 -6.46 -4.55
N LEU A 14 -11.51 -7.34 -5.10
CA LEU A 14 -11.98 -8.58 -5.74
C LEU A 14 -12.79 -9.47 -4.79
N LEU A 15 -12.37 -9.56 -3.52
CA LEU A 15 -13.11 -10.31 -2.50
C LEU A 15 -14.49 -9.69 -2.23
N ASN A 16 -14.55 -8.36 -2.10
CA ASN A 16 -15.81 -7.63 -1.89
C ASN A 16 -16.74 -7.74 -3.12
N ASP A 17 -16.18 -7.83 -4.31
CA ASP A 17 -16.91 -8.06 -5.57
C ASP A 17 -17.37 -9.54 -5.74
N GLY A 18 -17.07 -10.42 -4.76
CA GLY A 18 -17.54 -11.80 -4.73
C GLY A 18 -16.62 -12.83 -5.39
N ALA A 19 -15.38 -12.46 -5.73
CA ALA A 19 -14.42 -13.42 -6.26
C ALA A 19 -14.08 -14.50 -5.24
N ASN A 20 -13.87 -15.74 -5.72
CA ASN A 20 -13.47 -16.87 -4.89
C ASN A 20 -11.97 -16.80 -4.54
N ILE A 21 -11.60 -15.86 -3.68
CA ILE A 21 -10.23 -15.64 -3.22
C ILE A 21 -10.18 -15.50 -1.71
N LYS A 22 -8.97 -15.58 -1.16
CA LYS A 22 -8.70 -15.28 0.25
C LYS A 22 -7.47 -14.38 0.35
N VAL A 23 -7.60 -13.28 1.09
CA VAL A 23 -6.46 -12.41 1.41
C VAL A 23 -5.64 -13.05 2.53
N VAL A 24 -4.34 -13.22 2.30
CA VAL A 24 -3.40 -13.83 3.24
C VAL A 24 -2.25 -12.87 3.52
N TYR A 25 -1.99 -12.61 4.80
CA TYR A 25 -0.82 -11.86 5.25
C TYR A 25 0.26 -12.85 5.67
N PRO A 26 1.47 -12.81 5.06
CA PRO A 26 2.59 -13.67 5.46
C PRO A 26 2.90 -13.59 6.96
N LYS A 27 3.26 -14.74 7.55
CA LYS A 27 3.57 -14.84 8.99
C LYS A 27 4.86 -14.09 9.35
N GLU A 28 5.78 -13.99 8.40
CA GLU A 28 7.05 -13.27 8.49
C GLU A 28 6.81 -11.78 8.62
N GLY A 29 5.77 -11.27 7.96
CA GLY A 29 5.26 -9.91 8.02
C GLY A 29 4.94 -9.32 6.65
N THR A 30 4.33 -8.14 6.65
CA THR A 30 3.96 -7.37 5.43
C THR A 30 4.43 -5.94 5.58
N VAL A 31 4.94 -5.34 4.50
CA VAL A 31 5.27 -3.91 4.49
C VAL A 31 4.00 -3.10 4.21
N PHE A 32 3.75 -2.08 5.04
CA PHE A 32 2.69 -1.10 4.81
C PHE A 32 3.28 0.13 4.14
N LEU A 33 2.88 0.38 2.89
CA LEU A 33 3.38 1.48 2.05
C LEU A 33 2.29 2.53 1.84
N PRO A 34 2.18 3.55 2.72
CA PRO A 34 1.18 4.59 2.56
C PRO A 34 1.50 5.48 1.35
N ALA A 35 0.49 5.78 0.56
CA ALA A 35 0.60 6.83 -0.46
C ALA A 35 0.94 8.17 0.21
N SER A 36 1.83 8.94 -0.40
CA SER A 36 2.27 10.24 0.11
C SER A 36 1.75 11.38 -0.76
N ALA A 37 1.38 12.49 -0.11
CA ALA A 37 1.02 13.74 -0.78
C ALA A 37 1.98 14.85 -0.31
N ALA A 38 2.41 15.71 -1.23
CA ALA A 38 3.36 16.78 -0.94
C ALA A 38 3.01 18.05 -1.73
N ILE A 39 3.34 19.21 -1.15
CA ILE A 39 3.16 20.51 -1.80
C ILE A 39 4.38 20.81 -2.66
N VAL A 40 4.15 21.19 -3.92
CA VAL A 40 5.21 21.57 -4.85
C VAL A 40 5.87 22.88 -4.39
N LYS A 41 7.21 22.90 -4.38
CA LYS A 41 8.00 24.08 -4.01
C LYS A 41 7.64 25.26 -4.92
N LYS A 42 7.41 26.43 -4.31
CA LYS A 42 6.98 27.67 -5.00
C LYS A 42 5.64 27.55 -5.75
N SER A 43 4.71 26.73 -5.25
CA SER A 43 3.35 26.73 -5.77
C SER A 43 2.73 28.13 -5.77
N LYS A 44 2.00 28.45 -6.84
CA LYS A 44 1.26 29.72 -7.00
C LYS A 44 0.11 29.85 -5.98
N ASN A 45 -0.39 28.72 -5.46
CA ASN A 45 -1.56 28.66 -4.60
C ASN A 45 -1.24 28.00 -3.24
N MET A 46 -0.09 28.36 -2.65
CA MET A 46 0.45 27.74 -1.43
C MET A 46 -0.57 27.62 -0.28
N GLU A 47 -1.44 28.61 -0.11
CA GLU A 47 -2.48 28.56 0.94
C GLU A 47 -3.52 27.47 0.67
N ASN A 48 -4.01 27.37 -0.57
CA ASN A 48 -4.99 26.36 -0.96
C ASN A 48 -4.38 24.95 -0.96
N ASP A 49 -3.10 24.82 -1.34
CA ASP A 49 -2.40 23.54 -1.29
C ASP A 49 -2.30 23.01 0.15
N LYS A 50 -2.01 23.88 1.12
CA LYS A 50 -2.01 23.50 2.54
C LYS A 50 -3.40 23.06 3.01
N LYS A 51 -4.44 23.84 2.67
CA LYS A 51 -5.83 23.48 2.98
C LYS A 51 -6.23 22.14 2.35
N PHE A 52 -5.75 21.85 1.14
CA PHE A 52 -6.02 20.58 0.47
C PHE A 52 -5.33 19.41 1.16
N ILE A 53 -4.06 19.58 1.59
CA ILE A 53 -3.38 18.56 2.41
C ILE A 53 -4.14 18.32 3.72
N ASP A 54 -4.56 19.38 4.42
CA ASP A 54 -5.36 19.27 5.65
C ASP A 54 -6.70 18.55 5.41
N PHE A 55 -7.33 18.81 4.25
CA PHE A 55 -8.58 18.20 3.83
C PHE A 55 -8.42 16.69 3.56
N ILE A 56 -7.51 16.26 2.68
CA ILE A 56 -7.29 14.84 2.36
C ILE A 56 -6.77 14.06 3.59
N ILE A 57 -6.02 14.80 4.41
CA ILE A 57 -5.77 14.65 5.82
C ILE A 57 -6.89 14.07 6.65
N SER A 58 -7.98 14.82 6.66
CA SER A 58 -8.98 14.91 7.72
C SER A 58 -9.61 13.57 8.10
N GLN A 59 -10.14 13.49 9.32
CA GLN A 59 -10.84 12.29 9.79
C GLN A 59 -11.99 11.92 8.85
N GLU A 60 -12.80 12.90 8.45
CA GLU A 60 -13.95 12.71 7.56
C GLU A 60 -13.52 12.13 6.20
N VAL A 61 -12.48 12.69 5.58
CA VAL A 61 -12.01 12.21 4.27
C VAL A 61 -11.35 10.84 4.41
N GLN A 62 -10.54 10.62 5.46
CA GLN A 62 -9.92 9.31 5.70
C GLN A 62 -10.95 8.22 6.01
N ASP A 63 -12.02 8.53 6.76
CA ASP A 63 -13.16 7.63 6.97
C ASP A 63 -13.90 7.34 5.66
N THR A 64 -14.14 8.38 4.86
CA THR A 64 -14.80 8.24 3.56
C THR A 64 -13.99 7.34 2.63
N LEU A 65 -12.70 7.63 2.45
CA LEU A 65 -11.80 6.81 1.63
C LEU A 65 -11.69 5.39 2.15
N GLY A 66 -11.54 5.22 3.46
CA GLY A 66 -11.41 3.90 4.08
C GLY A 66 -12.67 3.05 3.98
N THR A 67 -13.87 3.65 3.91
CA THR A 67 -15.14 2.90 3.84
C THR A 67 -15.69 2.75 2.42
N THR A 68 -15.40 3.68 1.51
CA THR A 68 -15.88 3.65 0.12
C THR A 68 -14.88 3.01 -0.84
N THR A 69 -13.63 2.86 -0.41
CA THR A 69 -12.59 2.15 -1.15
C THR A 69 -12.02 1.03 -0.29
N THR A 70 -11.06 0.29 -0.83
CA THR A 70 -10.33 -0.77 -0.13
C THR A 70 -8.92 -0.34 0.28
N ASN A 71 -8.63 0.98 0.24
CA ASN A 71 -7.39 1.54 0.75
C ASN A 71 -7.41 1.69 2.27
N ARG A 72 -6.31 1.30 2.92
CA ARG A 72 -6.13 1.58 4.35
C ARG A 72 -5.87 3.07 4.58
N PRO A 73 -6.67 3.73 5.41
CA PRO A 73 -6.38 5.08 5.85
C PRO A 73 -5.06 5.17 6.65
N VAL A 74 -4.44 6.35 6.64
CA VAL A 74 -3.22 6.62 7.42
C VAL A 74 -3.53 7.12 8.84
N ARG A 75 -4.79 7.49 9.12
CA ARG A 75 -5.24 7.89 10.46
C ARG A 75 -5.56 6.65 11.30
N LYS A 76 -5.01 6.58 12.52
CA LYS A 76 -5.17 5.44 13.47
C LYS A 76 -6.63 5.06 13.75
N ASN A 77 -7.54 6.03 13.74
CA ASN A 77 -8.94 5.83 14.13
C ASN A 77 -9.90 5.92 12.92
N ALA A 78 -9.37 5.85 11.70
CA ALA A 78 -10.22 5.87 10.53
C ALA A 78 -10.83 4.50 10.26
N LYS A 79 -12.06 4.51 9.74
CA LYS A 79 -12.83 3.32 9.40
C LYS A 79 -12.29 2.66 8.13
N THR A 80 -12.45 1.34 8.03
CA THR A 80 -12.02 0.55 6.87
C THR A 80 -13.20 -0.19 6.24
N SER A 81 -13.06 -0.64 5.00
CA SER A 81 -14.10 -1.39 4.31
C SER A 81 -14.34 -2.75 4.95
N GLU A 82 -15.42 -3.38 4.54
CA GLU A 82 -15.68 -4.79 4.83
C GLU A 82 -14.51 -5.67 4.37
N ASN A 83 -14.35 -6.81 5.03
CA ASN A 83 -13.31 -7.81 4.77
C ASN A 83 -11.85 -7.34 4.95
N MET A 84 -11.61 -6.09 5.36
CA MET A 84 -10.28 -5.63 5.75
C MET A 84 -9.95 -6.10 7.17
N LYS A 85 -8.84 -6.81 7.31
CA LYS A 85 -8.33 -7.20 8.63
C LYS A 85 -7.89 -5.95 9.40
N PRO A 86 -8.17 -5.79 10.71
CA PRO A 86 -7.62 -4.69 11.49
C PRO A 86 -6.08 -4.68 11.45
N ILE A 87 -5.48 -3.49 11.33
CA ILE A 87 -4.03 -3.34 11.11
C ILE A 87 -3.20 -3.85 12.29
N ASP A 88 -3.73 -3.76 13.52
CA ASP A 88 -3.12 -4.29 14.75
C ASP A 88 -3.09 -5.84 14.77
N LYS A 89 -3.84 -6.50 13.89
CA LYS A 89 -3.82 -7.95 13.68
C LYS A 89 -2.94 -8.38 12.51
N ILE A 90 -2.23 -7.44 11.88
CA ILE A 90 -1.27 -7.69 10.81
C ILE A 90 0.13 -7.42 11.36
N LYS A 91 1.05 -8.36 11.18
CA LYS A 91 2.46 -8.13 11.51
C LYS A 91 3.06 -7.21 10.44
N THR A 92 3.09 -5.92 10.72
CA THR A 92 3.69 -4.92 9.83
C THR A 92 5.20 -4.86 10.01
N LEU A 93 5.92 -4.71 8.91
CA LEU A 93 7.37 -4.52 8.88
C LEU A 93 7.69 -3.08 8.48
N THR A 94 8.73 -2.52 9.08
CA THR A 94 9.31 -1.24 8.66
C THR A 94 10.34 -1.50 7.58
N GLU A 95 10.17 -0.87 6.43
CA GLU A 95 11.15 -0.90 5.34
C GLU A 95 12.31 0.05 5.64
N ASP A 96 13.54 -0.41 5.38
CA ASP A 96 14.74 0.42 5.39
C ASP A 96 14.85 1.17 4.05
N TYR A 97 14.18 2.31 3.98
CA TYR A 97 14.15 3.13 2.77
C TYR A 97 15.54 3.61 2.35
N ASP A 98 16.43 3.94 3.29
CA ASP A 98 17.77 4.44 2.97
C ASP A 98 18.60 3.34 2.29
N TYR A 99 18.53 2.12 2.82
CA TYR A 99 19.15 0.96 2.19
C TYR A 99 18.55 0.69 0.81
N VAL A 100 17.22 0.65 0.69
CA VAL A 100 16.55 0.34 -0.59
C VAL A 100 16.87 1.39 -1.65
N ILE A 101 16.86 2.68 -1.30
CA ILE A 101 17.21 3.77 -2.20
C ILE A 101 18.67 3.65 -2.65
N LYS A 102 19.60 3.44 -1.69
CA LYS A 102 21.04 3.33 -1.98
C LYS A 102 21.36 2.13 -2.87
N ASN A 103 20.69 1.00 -2.68
CA ASN A 103 21.00 -0.28 -3.34
C ASN A 103 20.00 -0.65 -4.46
N LYS A 104 19.10 0.27 -4.85
CA LYS A 104 18.02 0.00 -5.81
C LYS A 104 18.52 -0.68 -7.09
N SER A 105 19.60 -0.17 -7.68
CA SER A 105 20.17 -0.70 -8.92
C SER A 105 20.61 -2.16 -8.79
N ASP A 106 21.28 -2.50 -7.67
CA ASP A 106 21.77 -3.85 -7.43
C ASP A 106 20.63 -4.83 -7.13
N ILE A 107 19.62 -4.38 -6.37
CA ILE A 107 18.41 -5.16 -6.08
C ILE A 107 17.67 -5.50 -7.39
N VAL A 108 17.44 -4.50 -8.25
CA VAL A 108 16.75 -4.68 -9.54
C VAL A 108 17.58 -5.58 -10.48
N LYS A 109 18.90 -5.37 -10.54
CA LYS A 109 19.79 -6.23 -11.32
C LYS A 109 19.69 -7.69 -10.86
N LYS A 110 19.77 -7.92 -9.54
CA LYS A 110 19.69 -9.27 -8.98
C LYS A 110 18.33 -9.92 -9.25
N TYR A 111 17.24 -9.17 -9.14
CA TYR A 111 15.91 -9.66 -9.49
C TYR A 111 15.83 -10.12 -10.94
N ASN A 112 16.33 -9.30 -11.88
CA ASN A 112 16.32 -9.62 -13.30
C ASN A 112 17.16 -10.86 -13.62
N GLU A 113 18.34 -10.99 -13.02
CA GLU A 113 19.18 -12.18 -13.16
C GLU A 113 18.45 -13.45 -12.69
N VAL A 114 17.81 -13.40 -11.51
CA VAL A 114 17.04 -14.54 -10.99
C VAL A 114 15.85 -14.86 -11.88
N PHE A 115 15.10 -13.83 -12.31
CA PHE A 115 13.93 -14.02 -13.16
C PHE A 115 14.30 -14.64 -14.51
N THR A 116 15.33 -14.12 -15.18
CA THR A 116 15.79 -14.61 -16.47
C THR A 116 16.36 -16.03 -16.39
N ASP A 117 17.14 -16.35 -15.34
CA ASP A 117 17.66 -17.71 -15.10
C ASP A 117 16.51 -18.71 -14.94
N ILE A 118 15.49 -18.38 -14.14
CA ILE A 118 14.32 -19.26 -13.94
C ILE A 118 13.53 -19.44 -15.25
N GLN A 119 13.29 -18.36 -16.00
CA GLN A 119 12.54 -18.42 -17.27
C GLN A 119 13.28 -19.21 -18.35
N SER A 120 14.60 -19.16 -18.40
CA SER A 120 15.40 -19.91 -19.39
C SER A 120 15.42 -21.43 -19.17
N LYS A 121 15.00 -21.88 -17.98
CA LYS A 121 14.98 -23.29 -17.57
C LYS A 121 13.59 -23.93 -17.70
N GLN A 122 12.58 -23.17 -18.12
CA GLN A 122 11.23 -23.65 -18.45
C GLN A 122 11.12 -23.93 -19.95
#